data_AF-A0A172T8P1-F1
#
_entry.id   AF-A0A172T8P1-F1
#
_cell.length_a   1.000
_cell.length_b   1.000
_cell.length_c   1.000
_cell.angle_alpha   90.00
_cell.angle_beta   90.00
_cell.angle_gamma   90.00
#
_symmetry.space_group_name_H-M   'P 1'
#
loop_
_entity.id
_entity.type
_entity.pdbx_description
1 polymer ?
#
loop_
_entity_poly.entity_id
_entity_poly.type
_entity_poly.pdbx_seq_one_letter_code
_entity_poly.pdbx_strand_id
1 'polypeptide(L)'
;MAHATDGQLYSAWIDLLGWLDAEAAARGLTFTKIADFPDYIYRMERPYDLPTTVMSVSVGTGGQPLLVAAVSPRHVDLKGISLRLMGGSKHWHLHAGPEGGLWEGKRAFTRERLGLLLTGAVQGVA
;
A
#
# COMPACT_ATOMS: atom_id res chain seq x y z
N MET A 1 -4.05 -22.10 -8.34
CA MET A 1 -2.84 -21.26 -8.30
C MET A 1 -3.11 -19.80 -7.92
N ALA A 2 -4.31 -19.24 -8.16
CA ALA A 2 -4.65 -17.85 -7.80
C ALA A 2 -4.66 -17.53 -6.29
N HIS A 3 -4.92 -18.51 -5.41
CA HIS A 3 -4.97 -18.26 -3.95
C HIS A 3 -3.59 -18.09 -3.30
N ALA A 4 -2.54 -18.71 -3.85
CA ALA A 4 -1.18 -18.59 -3.31
C ALA A 4 -0.61 -17.18 -3.54
N THR A 5 -0.93 -16.57 -4.69
CA THR A 5 -0.53 -15.20 -5.03
C THR A 5 -1.26 -14.16 -4.20
N ASP A 6 -2.51 -14.43 -3.80
CA ASP A 6 -3.30 -13.52 -2.95
C ASP A 6 -2.69 -13.42 -1.55
N GLY A 7 -2.34 -14.56 -0.93
CA GLY A 7 -1.66 -14.56 0.38
C GLY A 7 -0.32 -13.81 0.34
N GLN A 8 0.48 -14.02 -0.71
CA GLN A 8 1.74 -13.30 -0.90
C GLN A 8 1.52 -11.79 -1.07
N LEU A 9 0.47 -11.37 -1.76
CA LEU A 9 0.12 -9.95 -1.91
C LEU A 9 -0.18 -9.30 -0.56
N TYR A 10 -0.98 -9.97 0.29
CA TYR A 10 -1.33 -9.43 1.60
C TYR A 10 -0.16 -9.44 2.58
N SER A 11 0.74 -10.43 2.52
CA SER A 11 2.00 -10.37 3.26
C SER A 11 2.87 -9.20 2.79
N ALA A 12 3.01 -9.02 1.48
CA ALA A 12 3.76 -7.90 0.91
C ALA A 12 3.11 -6.53 1.20
N TRP A 13 1.79 -6.49 1.41
CA TRP A 13 1.09 -5.30 1.91
C TRP A 13 1.52 -4.93 3.33
N ILE A 14 1.67 -5.92 4.22
CA ILE A 14 2.20 -5.67 5.58
C ILE A 14 3.61 -5.09 5.51
N ASP A 15 4.47 -5.64 4.66
CA ASP A 15 5.83 -5.13 4.47
C ASP A 15 5.82 -3.68 4.00
N LEU A 16 4.96 -3.37 3.02
CA LEU A 16 4.81 -2.00 2.51
C LEU A 16 4.25 -1.02 3.54
N LEU A 17 3.30 -1.44 4.37
CA LEU A 17 2.82 -0.63 5.50
C LEU A 17 3.97 -0.26 6.44
N GLY A 18 4.82 -1.23 6.77
CA GLY A 18 6.02 -1.00 7.58
C GLY A 18 7.02 -0.07 6.90
N TRP A 19 7.21 -0.19 5.58
CA TRP A 19 8.07 0.72 4.83
C TRP A 19 7.51 2.14 4.79
N LEU A 20 6.21 2.32 4.55
CA LEU A 20 5.56 3.63 4.50
C LEU A 20 5.67 4.35 5.84
N ASP A 21 5.42 3.66 6.95
CA ASP A 21 5.54 4.22 8.29
C ASP A 21 6.99 4.63 8.60
N ALA A 22 7.95 3.73 8.34
CA ALA A 22 9.37 4.02 8.57
C ALA A 22 9.90 5.17 7.69
N GLU A 23 9.54 5.22 6.41
CA GLU A 23 9.94 6.30 5.51
C GLU A 23 9.27 7.63 5.86
N ALA A 24 8.03 7.60 6.34
CA ALA A 24 7.32 8.79 6.81
C ALA A 24 7.99 9.36 8.07
N ALA A 25 8.25 8.52 9.08
CA ALA A 25 8.94 8.91 10.30
C ALA A 25 10.32 9.51 10.02
N ALA A 26 11.12 8.89 9.13
CA ALA A 26 12.45 9.37 8.76
C ALA A 26 12.45 10.76 8.09
N ARG A 27 11.31 11.22 7.57
CA ARG A 27 11.16 12.50 6.85
C ARG A 27 10.31 13.52 7.60
N GLY A 28 9.85 13.21 8.81
CA GLY A 28 8.91 14.07 9.54
C GLY A 28 7.53 14.17 8.85
N LEU A 29 7.16 13.17 8.06
CA LEU A 29 5.83 13.05 7.46
C LEU A 29 4.88 12.31 8.39
N THR A 30 3.60 12.46 8.14
CA THR A 30 2.52 11.75 8.84
C THR A 30 2.17 10.46 8.11
N PHE A 31 2.05 9.36 8.84
CA PHE A 31 1.47 8.10 8.35
C PHE A 31 0.10 7.92 9.00
N THR A 32 -0.95 7.79 8.20
CA THR A 32 -2.34 7.78 8.70
C THR A 32 -3.13 6.65 8.08
N LYS A 33 -3.81 5.86 8.91
CA LYS A 33 -4.81 4.91 8.44
C LYS A 33 -6.02 5.67 7.89
N ILE A 34 -6.40 5.37 6.65
CA ILE A 34 -7.59 5.96 6.00
C ILE A 34 -8.81 5.07 6.23
N ALA A 35 -8.67 3.76 5.97
CA ALA A 35 -9.80 2.84 6.04
C ALA A 35 -9.35 1.42 6.37
N ASP A 36 -10.22 0.70 7.08
CA ASP A 36 -10.16 -0.75 7.20
C ASP A 36 -10.93 -1.43 6.06
N PHE A 37 -10.71 -2.72 5.87
CA PHE A 37 -11.44 -3.55 4.92
C PHE A 37 -12.94 -3.56 5.27
N PRO A 38 -13.84 -3.18 4.34
CA PRO A 38 -15.28 -3.29 4.58
C PRO A 38 -15.73 -4.73 4.86
N ASP A 39 -15.10 -5.71 4.24
CA ASP A 39 -15.39 -7.13 4.46
C ASP A 39 -14.84 -7.68 5.78
N TYR A 40 -13.96 -6.92 6.46
CA TYR A 40 -13.66 -7.13 7.88
C TYR A 40 -14.76 -6.53 8.76
N ILE A 41 -15.14 -5.27 8.51
CA ILE A 41 -16.15 -4.53 9.30
C ILE A 41 -17.50 -5.28 9.29
N TYR A 42 -17.92 -5.77 8.12
CA TYR A 42 -19.23 -6.41 7.93
C TYR A 42 -19.18 -7.95 7.95
N ARG A 43 -18.13 -8.56 8.51
CA ARG A 43 -17.98 -10.02 8.49
C ARG A 43 -19.01 -10.76 9.34
N MET A 44 -19.59 -10.10 10.35
CA MET A 44 -20.46 -10.72 11.35
C MET A 44 -19.73 -11.90 12.01
N GLU A 45 -20.27 -13.12 11.92
CA GLU A 45 -19.67 -14.36 12.39
C GLU A 45 -18.71 -15.03 11.40
N ARG A 46 -18.62 -14.52 10.16
CA ARG A 46 -17.80 -15.14 9.11
C ARG A 46 -16.31 -15.07 9.43
N PRO A 47 -15.53 -16.11 9.10
CA PRO A 47 -14.10 -16.13 9.34
C PRO A 47 -13.36 -15.03 8.56
N TYR A 48 -12.25 -14.57 9.13
CA TYR A 48 -11.34 -13.59 8.52
C TYR A 48 -9.90 -14.00 8.81
N ASP A 49 -9.12 -14.06 7.74
CA ASP A 49 -7.82 -14.71 7.67
C ASP A 49 -6.71 -13.78 7.14
N LEU A 50 -7.04 -12.54 6.79
CA LEU A 50 -6.02 -11.57 6.37
C LEU A 50 -5.17 -11.10 7.58
N PRO A 51 -3.88 -10.80 7.37
CA PRO A 51 -2.94 -10.44 8.44
C PRO A 51 -3.17 -9.05 9.04
N THR A 52 -4.05 -8.25 8.44
CA THR A 52 -4.41 -6.90 8.92
C THR A 52 -5.86 -6.58 8.56
N THR A 53 -6.41 -5.58 9.25
CA THR A 53 -7.69 -4.95 8.91
C THR A 53 -7.50 -3.72 8.04
N VAL A 54 -6.29 -3.19 7.93
CA VAL A 54 -6.01 -1.93 7.23
C VAL A 54 -6.03 -2.14 5.72
N MET A 55 -6.96 -1.47 5.04
CA MET A 55 -7.09 -1.52 3.57
C MET A 55 -6.35 -0.38 2.89
N SER A 56 -6.34 0.81 3.49
CA SER A 56 -5.71 1.99 2.90
C SER A 56 -5.13 2.95 3.92
N VAL A 57 -4.04 3.60 3.54
CA VAL A 57 -3.28 4.55 4.34
C VAL A 57 -2.86 5.74 3.47
N SER A 58 -2.52 6.86 4.12
CA SER A 58 -1.82 7.98 3.49
C SER A 58 -0.50 8.27 4.17
N VAL A 59 0.46 8.73 3.37
CA VAL A 59 1.62 9.49 3.82
C VAL A 59 1.38 10.95 3.45
N GLY A 60 1.50 11.86 4.41
CA GLY A 60 1.12 13.27 4.24
C GLY A 60 1.98 14.26 5.04
N THR A 61 1.77 15.55 4.81
CA THR A 61 2.39 16.64 5.58
C THR A 61 1.36 17.75 5.81
N GLY A 62 1.41 18.42 6.96
CA GLY A 62 0.50 19.53 7.26
C GLY A 62 -1.00 19.18 7.18
N GLY A 63 -1.36 17.92 7.47
CA GLY A 63 -2.74 17.43 7.36
C GLY A 63 -3.21 17.14 5.94
N GLN A 64 -2.34 17.27 4.93
CA GLN A 64 -2.66 16.96 3.53
C GLN A 64 -1.97 15.67 3.09
N PRO A 65 -2.70 14.72 2.47
CA PRO A 65 -2.10 13.50 1.94
C PRO A 65 -1.24 13.82 0.71
N LEU A 66 -0.01 13.29 0.68
CA LEU A 66 0.90 13.35 -0.47
C LEU A 66 0.82 12.08 -1.30
N LEU A 67 0.75 10.94 -0.63
CA LEU A 67 0.65 9.62 -1.24
C LEU A 67 -0.48 8.85 -0.56
N VAL A 68 -1.33 8.20 -1.34
CA VAL A 68 -2.31 7.24 -0.85
C VAL A 68 -1.91 5.84 -1.33
N ALA A 69 -1.90 4.88 -0.40
CA ALA A 69 -1.69 3.46 -0.69
C ALA A 69 -2.93 2.67 -0.30
N ALA A 70 -3.37 1.75 -1.17
CA ALA A 70 -4.52 0.89 -0.91
C ALA A 70 -4.32 -0.49 -1.54
N VAL A 71 -4.81 -1.53 -0.89
CA VAL A 71 -4.80 -2.91 -1.40
C VAL A 71 -6.21 -3.39 -1.74
N SER A 72 -6.35 -4.19 -2.78
CA SER A 72 -7.63 -4.79 -3.18
C SER A 72 -8.25 -5.67 -2.07
N PRO A 73 -9.59 -5.62 -1.85
CA PRO A 73 -10.29 -6.52 -0.93
C PRO A 73 -10.18 -8.01 -1.30
N ARG A 74 -10.34 -8.93 -0.34
CA ARG A 74 -10.16 -10.38 -0.58
C ARG A 74 -11.11 -10.99 -1.60
N HIS A 75 -12.29 -10.40 -1.77
CA HIS A 75 -13.36 -10.94 -2.60
C HIS A 75 -13.39 -10.39 -4.03
N VAL A 76 -12.45 -9.51 -4.42
CA VAL A 76 -12.40 -8.95 -5.78
C VAL A 76 -11.42 -9.70 -6.68
N ASP A 77 -11.69 -9.64 -7.99
CA ASP A 77 -10.77 -10.10 -9.02
C ASP A 77 -9.68 -9.07 -9.33
N LEU A 78 -8.62 -9.50 -10.03
CA LEU A 78 -7.48 -8.66 -10.46
C LEU A 78 -6.86 -7.83 -9.31
N LYS A 79 -6.51 -8.53 -8.22
CA LYS A 79 -5.97 -7.91 -7.01
C LYS A 79 -4.62 -7.22 -7.26
N GLY A 80 -4.40 -6.14 -6.53
CA GLY A 80 -3.11 -5.46 -6.46
C GLY A 80 -3.07 -4.44 -5.34
N ILE A 81 -1.93 -3.78 -5.21
CA ILE A 81 -1.75 -2.60 -4.37
C ILE A 81 -1.62 -1.39 -5.27
N SER A 82 -2.43 -0.36 -5.06
CA SER A 82 -2.29 0.92 -5.75
C SER A 82 -1.54 1.91 -4.89
N LEU A 83 -0.55 2.60 -5.47
CA LEU A 83 0.03 3.83 -4.94
C LEU A 83 -0.42 4.99 -5.80
N ARG A 84 -0.93 6.06 -5.20
CA ARG A 84 -1.38 7.25 -5.91
C ARG A 84 -0.75 8.50 -5.32
N LEU A 85 -0.07 9.26 -6.16
CA LEU A 85 0.43 10.59 -5.81
C LEU A 85 -0.75 11.57 -5.84
N MET A 86 -0.95 12.27 -4.72
CA MET A 86 -1.99 13.30 -4.58
C MET A 86 -1.46 14.63 -5.11
N GLY A 87 -2.34 15.44 -5.72
CA GLY A 87 -1.93 16.67 -6.41
C GLY A 87 -1.24 16.44 -7.76
N GLY A 88 -1.03 15.18 -8.17
CA GLY A 88 -0.48 14.81 -9.48
C GLY A 88 -1.31 13.76 -10.20
N SER A 89 -0.84 13.33 -11.38
CA SER A 89 -1.47 12.30 -12.21
C SER A 89 -0.70 10.97 -12.21
N LYS A 90 0.17 10.75 -11.22
CA LYS A 90 1.00 9.53 -11.12
C LYS A 90 0.34 8.49 -10.22
N HIS A 91 0.31 7.27 -10.72
CA HIS A 91 -0.20 6.10 -10.04
C HIS A 91 0.63 4.88 -10.41
N TRP A 92 0.79 3.97 -9.46
CA TRP A 92 1.51 2.72 -9.62
C TRP A 92 0.60 1.57 -9.18
N HIS A 93 0.69 0.47 -9.90
CA HIS A 93 0.00 -0.79 -9.58
C HIS A 93 1.08 -1.82 -9.25
N LEU A 94 1.06 -2.30 -8.01
CA LEU A 94 1.98 -3.28 -7.50
C LEU A 94 1.29 -4.64 -7.39
N HIS A 95 2.04 -5.69 -7.72
CA HIS A 95 1.60 -7.07 -7.66
C HIS A 95 2.58 -7.91 -6.85
N ALA A 96 2.12 -9.05 -6.34
CA ALA A 96 3.00 -10.06 -5.78
C ALA A 96 3.90 -10.64 -6.89
N GLY A 97 5.20 -10.70 -6.62
CA GLY A 97 6.18 -11.27 -7.54
C GLY A 97 6.14 -12.81 -7.61
N PRO A 98 6.68 -13.41 -8.69
CA PRO A 98 6.77 -14.88 -8.82
C PRO A 98 7.54 -15.55 -7.68
N GLU A 99 8.54 -14.86 -7.14
CA GLU A 99 9.40 -15.31 -6.04
C GLU A 99 9.07 -14.58 -4.71
N GLY A 100 7.92 -13.91 -4.66
CA GLY A 100 7.54 -13.01 -3.56
C GLY A 100 7.96 -11.55 -3.80
N GLY A 101 7.73 -10.73 -2.77
CA GLY A 101 7.94 -9.28 -2.83
C GLY A 101 6.94 -8.53 -3.71
N LEU A 102 7.12 -7.22 -3.81
CA LEU A 102 6.29 -6.32 -4.63
C LEU A 102 6.94 -6.03 -5.97
N TRP A 103 6.13 -5.93 -7.01
CA TRP A 103 6.56 -5.65 -8.37
C TRP A 103 5.71 -4.57 -9.03
N GLU A 104 6.36 -3.57 -9.65
CA GLU A 104 5.73 -2.58 -10.53
C GLU A 104 5.88 -3.03 -12.00
N GLY A 105 4.87 -3.73 -12.52
CA GLY A 105 4.95 -4.36 -13.83
C GLY A 105 6.04 -5.44 -13.88
N LYS A 106 7.15 -5.17 -14.58
CA LYS A 106 8.28 -6.12 -14.73
C LYS A 106 9.46 -5.84 -13.80
N ARG A 107 9.35 -4.88 -12.88
CA ARG A 107 10.46 -4.46 -12.01
C ARG A 107 10.10 -4.73 -10.56
N ALA A 108 11.06 -5.22 -9.78
CA ALA A 108 10.90 -5.31 -8.34
C ALA A 108 10.71 -3.90 -7.74
N PHE A 109 9.73 -3.77 -6.86
CA PHE A 109 9.46 -2.55 -6.10
C PHE A 109 10.06 -2.71 -4.71
N THR A 110 11.09 -1.93 -4.43
CA THR A 110 11.85 -2.02 -3.18
C THR A 110 11.56 -0.84 -2.25
N ARG A 111 12.04 -0.93 -1.01
CA ARG A 111 11.98 0.18 -0.05
C ARG A 111 12.73 1.41 -0.56
N GLU A 112 13.88 1.23 -1.20
CA GLU A 112 14.66 2.32 -1.81
C GLU A 112 13.85 3.01 -2.91
N ARG A 113 13.14 2.23 -3.73
CA ARG A 113 12.24 2.77 -4.76
C ARG A 113 11.13 3.61 -4.14
N LEU A 114 10.49 3.14 -3.07
CA LEU A 114 9.52 3.91 -2.31
C LEU A 114 10.12 5.22 -1.78
N GLY A 115 11.32 5.16 -1.20
CA GLY A 115 12.04 6.33 -0.71
C GLY A 115 12.25 7.39 -1.78
N LEU A 116 12.61 6.99 -3.00
CA LEU A 116 12.75 7.90 -4.15
C LEU A 116 11.42 8.55 -4.55
N LEU A 117 10.32 7.78 -4.53
CA LEU A 117 8.99 8.33 -4.83
C LEU A 117 8.57 9.38 -3.79
N LEU A 118 8.79 9.10 -2.50
CA LEU A 118 8.46 10.03 -1.43
C LEU A 118 9.34 11.28 -1.46
N THR A 119 10.65 11.15 -1.75
CA THR A 119 11.52 12.31 -1.95
C THR A 119 11.01 13.20 -3.07
N GLY A 120 10.66 12.61 -4.22
CA GLY A 120 10.08 13.36 -5.34
C GLY A 120 8.74 14.02 -4.99
N ALA A 121 7.88 13.33 -4.21
CA ALA A 121 6.60 13.88 -3.75
C ALA A 121 6.79 15.10 -2.83
N VAL A 122 7.72 15.02 -1.88
CA VAL A 122 8.02 16.14 -0.96
C VAL A 122 8.61 17.33 -1.72
N GLN A 123 9.55 17.09 -2.63
CA GLN A 123 10.15 18.15 -3.46
C GLN A 123 9.16 18.83 -4.39
N GLY A 124 8.13 18.13 -4.84
CA GLY A 124 7.09 18.70 -5.70
C GLY A 124 6.08 19.61 -4.97
N VAL A 125 6.11 19.63 -3.64
CA VAL A 125 5.21 20.43 -2.78
C VAL A 125 5.92 21.61 -2.12
N ALA A 126 7.25 21.55 -2.00
CA ALA A 126 8.10 22.65 -1.54
C ALA A 126 8.24 23.74 -2.62
#